data_AF-A0A383ASV0-F1
#
_entry.id   AF-A0A383ASV0-F1
#
_cell.length_a   1.000
_cell.length_b   1.000
_cell.length_c   1.000
_cell.angle_alpha   90.00
_cell.angle_beta   90.00
_cell.angle_gamma   90.00
#
_symmetry.space_group_name_H-M   'P 1'
#
loop_
_entity.id
_entity.type
_entity.pdbx_description
1 polymer ?
#
loop_
_entity_poly.entity_id
_entity_poly.type
_entity_poly.pdbx_seq_one_letter_code
_entity_poly.pdbx_strand_id
1 'polypeptide(L)'
;RDQSRAKTDVLKEMKHYGQHRHFTGSGSVLMFGGGIKKGFLYGKTAEERPLLSIENPVTIADLHATIYHALGIPPDHNYEIERRPFYATKDGKGKPVLDLFA
;
A
#
# COMPACT_ATOMS: atom_id res chain seq x y z
N ARG A 1 7.90 9.30 -1.07
CA ARG A 1 9.13 10.12 -0.84
C ARG A 1 9.38 10.18 0.65
N ASP A 2 10.62 10.00 1.09
CA ASP A 2 10.99 10.14 2.51
C ASP A 2 10.76 11.59 2.97
N GLN A 3 10.04 11.74 4.07
CA GLN A 3 9.70 13.04 4.65
C GLN A 3 10.68 13.47 5.74
N SER A 4 11.66 12.62 6.09
CA SER A 4 12.70 12.99 7.03
C SER A 4 13.57 14.13 6.49
N ARG A 5 13.90 15.07 7.38
CA ARG A 5 14.79 16.20 7.07
C ARG A 5 16.27 15.85 7.23
N ALA A 6 16.61 14.71 7.83
CA ALA A 6 17.98 14.24 7.94
C ALA A 6 18.37 13.51 6.65
N LYS A 7 19.13 14.20 5.77
CA LYS A 7 19.61 13.65 4.50
C LYS A 7 20.85 12.79 4.75
N THR A 8 20.69 11.48 4.64
CA THR A 8 21.75 10.48 4.80
C THR A 8 21.33 9.20 4.12
N ASP A 9 22.31 8.38 3.75
CA ASP A 9 22.10 7.08 3.14
C ASP A 9 22.19 5.93 4.17
N VAL A 10 22.49 6.24 5.44
CA VAL A 10 22.70 5.23 6.50
C VAL A 10 22.04 5.57 7.84
N LEU A 11 21.47 4.55 8.51
CA LEU A 11 20.83 4.64 9.82
C LEU A 11 21.85 4.56 10.98
N LYS A 12 22.48 5.68 11.33
CA LYS A 12 23.42 5.77 12.47
C LYS A 12 22.89 6.47 13.72
N GLU A 13 21.98 7.41 13.57
CA GLU A 13 21.49 8.24 14.68
C GLU A 13 19.96 8.12 14.82
N MET A 14 19.41 8.42 16.00
CA MET A 14 17.96 8.39 16.23
C MET A 14 17.18 9.32 15.29
N LYS A 15 17.76 10.47 14.92
CA LYS A 15 17.16 11.40 13.94
C LYS A 15 17.06 10.78 12.54
N HIS A 16 17.75 9.66 12.28
CA HIS A 16 17.69 8.94 11.03
C HIS A 16 16.46 8.01 10.94
N TYR A 17 15.71 7.76 12.01
CA TYR A 17 14.57 6.85 11.97
C TYR A 17 13.26 7.53 11.53
N GLY A 18 13.19 8.10 10.32
CA GLY A 18 11.96 8.74 9.80
C GLY A 18 11.59 10.07 10.47
N GLN A 19 10.36 10.56 10.22
CA GLN A 19 9.83 11.78 10.82
C GLN A 19 9.00 11.42 12.07
N HIS A 20 9.27 12.06 13.21
CA HIS A 20 8.68 11.69 14.51
C HIS A 20 8.84 10.19 14.86
N ARG A 21 9.90 9.54 14.38
CA ARG A 21 10.14 8.10 14.53
C ARG A 21 9.14 7.20 13.76
N HIS A 22 8.41 7.76 12.80
CA HIS A 22 7.56 7.04 11.86
C HIS A 22 8.19 7.02 10.46
N PHE A 23 8.21 5.83 9.83
CA PHE A 23 8.56 5.69 8.43
C PHE A 23 7.35 6.06 7.58
N THR A 24 7.35 7.26 7.02
CA THR A 24 6.19 7.80 6.27
C THR A 24 6.18 7.40 4.80
N GLY A 25 7.29 6.86 4.30
CA GLY A 25 7.45 6.48 2.90
C GLY A 25 7.23 5.00 2.61
N SER A 26 6.94 4.20 3.62
CA SER A 26 6.70 2.76 3.52
C SER A 26 5.84 2.29 4.69
N GLY A 27 5.22 1.13 4.52
CA GLY A 27 4.42 0.48 5.55
C GLY A 27 4.20 -0.98 5.19
N SER A 28 3.71 -1.76 6.15
CA SER A 28 3.31 -3.15 5.94
C SER A 28 1.84 -3.32 6.32
N VAL A 29 1.16 -4.21 5.60
CA VAL A 29 -0.23 -4.57 5.85
C VAL A 29 -0.31 -6.08 5.93
N LEU A 30 -0.90 -6.60 7.01
CA LEU A 30 -1.21 -8.02 7.13
C LEU A 30 -2.57 -8.29 6.49
N MET A 31 -2.62 -9.26 5.59
CA MET A 31 -3.86 -9.76 4.99
C MET A 31 -4.04 -11.25 5.32
N PHE A 32 -5.27 -11.66 5.62
CA PHE A 32 -5.63 -13.05 5.87
C PHE A 32 -7.07 -13.33 5.41
N GLY A 33 -7.33 -14.56 4.96
CA GLY A 33 -8.64 -14.94 4.39
C GLY A 33 -8.80 -14.53 2.93
N GLY A 34 -10.02 -14.63 2.40
CA GLY A 34 -10.37 -14.13 1.05
C GLY A 34 -9.57 -14.75 -0.11
N GLY A 35 -8.99 -15.94 0.06
CA GLY A 35 -8.15 -16.59 -0.96
C GLY A 35 -6.69 -16.12 -1.01
N ILE A 36 -6.24 -15.28 -0.06
CA ILE A 36 -4.84 -14.82 0.01
C ILE A 36 -3.88 -15.98 0.34
N LYS A 37 -2.72 -16.00 -0.32
CA LYS A 37 -1.64 -16.96 -0.08
C LYS A 37 -1.20 -16.95 1.38
N LYS A 38 -1.07 -18.14 1.97
CA LYS A 38 -0.62 -18.33 3.34
C LYS A 38 0.91 -18.24 3.42
N GLY A 39 1.44 -17.57 4.45
CA GLY A 39 2.88 -17.49 4.69
C GLY A 39 3.65 -16.79 3.56
N PHE A 40 3.00 -15.90 2.82
CA PHE A 40 3.57 -15.24 1.65
C PHE A 40 3.94 -13.79 1.98
N LEU A 41 5.17 -13.39 1.62
CA LEU A 41 5.66 -12.02 1.72
C LEU A 41 5.64 -11.41 0.32
N TYR A 42 5.04 -10.22 0.18
CA TYR A 42 4.94 -9.51 -1.09
C TYR A 42 5.55 -8.11 -0.97
N GLY A 43 6.53 -7.84 -1.83
CA GLY A 43 7.27 -6.58 -1.86
C GLY A 43 8.36 -6.48 -0.80
N LYS A 44 9.15 -5.42 -0.89
CA LYS A 44 10.32 -5.17 -0.04
C LYS A 44 10.54 -3.68 0.16
N THR A 45 10.99 -3.29 1.35
CA THR A 45 11.51 -1.94 1.64
C THR A 45 13.04 -1.91 1.57
N ALA A 46 13.62 -0.75 1.28
CA ALA A 46 15.06 -0.57 1.37
C ALA A 46 15.57 -0.92 2.78
N GLU A 47 16.72 -1.60 2.84
CA GLU A 47 17.38 -1.99 4.09
C GLU A 47 17.96 -0.79 4.84
N GLU A 48 18.31 0.26 4.07
CA GLU A 48 18.83 1.52 4.56
C GLU A 48 17.96 2.69 4.11
N ARG A 49 18.31 3.90 4.55
CA ARG A 49 17.69 5.14 4.04
C ARG A 49 17.63 5.13 2.51
N PRO A 50 16.51 5.53 1.90
CA PRO A 50 15.36 6.25 2.48
C PRO A 50 14.25 5.37 3.06
N LEU A 51 14.47 4.06 3.24
CA LEU A 51 13.50 3.10 3.78
C LEU A 51 12.17 3.05 3.02
N LEU A 52 12.19 3.34 1.72
CA LEU A 52 11.01 3.31 0.87
C LEU A 52 10.71 1.88 0.39
N SER A 53 9.48 1.63 -0.03
CA SER A 53 9.13 0.41 -0.78
C SER A 53 9.86 0.43 -2.13
N ILE A 54 10.70 -0.58 -2.37
CA ILE A 54 11.57 -0.69 -3.56
C ILE A 54 11.17 -1.84 -4.48
N GLU A 55 10.45 -2.83 -3.96
CA GLU A 55 9.97 -3.98 -4.74
C GLU A 55 8.45 -4.09 -4.58
N ASN A 56 7.76 -4.23 -5.71
CA ASN A 56 6.31 -4.40 -5.81
C ASN A 56 5.49 -3.47 -4.89
N PRO A 57 5.69 -2.14 -4.96
CA PRO A 57 4.98 -1.20 -4.11
C PRO A 57 3.47 -1.25 -4.38
N VAL A 58 2.68 -1.32 -3.31
CA VAL A 58 1.21 -1.33 -3.39
C VAL A 58 0.67 0.03 -2.95
N THR A 59 -0.12 0.67 -3.82
CA THR A 59 -0.80 1.92 -3.47
C THR A 59 -2.05 1.64 -2.62
N ILE A 60 -2.52 2.63 -1.87
CA ILE A 60 -3.77 2.48 -1.09
C ILE A 60 -4.98 2.17 -2.00
N ALA A 61 -5.02 2.74 -3.21
CA ALA A 61 -6.08 2.46 -4.17
C ALA A 61 -6.06 0.99 -4.63
N ASP A 62 -4.87 0.46 -4.93
CA ASP A 62 -4.68 -0.93 -5.35
C ASP A 62 -4.91 -1.92 -4.21
N LEU A 63 -4.54 -1.55 -2.97
CA LEU A 63 -4.85 -2.33 -1.78
C LEU A 63 -6.37 -2.47 -1.56
N HIS A 64 -7.13 -1.37 -1.64
CA HIS A 64 -8.58 -1.44 -1.55
C HIS A 64 -9.19 -2.25 -2.70
N ALA A 65 -8.70 -2.07 -3.94
CA ALA A 65 -9.15 -2.86 -5.08
C ALA A 65 -8.86 -4.37 -4.89
N THR A 66 -7.73 -4.72 -4.27
CA THR A 66 -7.37 -6.10 -3.90
C THR A 66 -8.36 -6.68 -2.89
N ILE A 67 -8.68 -5.93 -1.83
CA ILE A 67 -9.68 -6.36 -0.84
C ILE A 67 -11.05 -6.54 -1.49
N TYR A 68 -11.46 -5.63 -2.36
CA TYR A 68 -12.74 -5.72 -3.07
C TYR A 68 -12.81 -6.90 -4.03
N HIS A 69 -11.71 -7.19 -4.73
CA HIS A 69 -11.60 -8.39 -5.54
C HIS A 69 -11.84 -9.66 -4.72
N ALA A 70 -11.25 -9.75 -3.52
CA ALA A 70 -11.48 -10.88 -2.61
C ALA A 70 -12.95 -11.03 -2.18
N LEU A 71 -13.72 -9.94 -2.21
CA LEU A 71 -15.14 -9.88 -1.87
C LEU A 71 -16.06 -10.02 -3.10
N GLY A 72 -15.52 -10.14 -4.31
CA GLY A 72 -16.29 -10.18 -5.55
C GLY A 72 -16.87 -8.82 -5.98
N ILE A 73 -16.33 -7.71 -5.46
CA ILE A 73 -16.76 -6.35 -5.79
C ILE A 73 -15.80 -5.77 -6.84
N PRO A 74 -16.29 -5.25 -7.97
CA PRO A 74 -15.41 -4.68 -8.99
C PRO A 74 -14.80 -3.34 -8.53
N PRO A 75 -13.56 -2.99 -8.93
CA PRO A 75 -12.87 -1.78 -8.44
C PRO A 75 -13.56 -0.46 -8.79
N ASP A 76 -14.33 -0.44 -9.88
CA ASP A 76 -15.11 0.67 -10.40
C ASP A 76 -16.57 0.68 -9.89
N HIS A 77 -16.91 -0.23 -8.95
CA HIS A 77 -18.20 -0.21 -8.29
C HIS A 77 -18.46 1.17 -7.69
N ASN A 78 -19.60 1.75 -8.03
CA ASN A 78 -19.97 3.10 -7.65
C ASN A 78 -21.48 3.21 -7.43
N TYR A 79 -21.85 4.27 -6.73
CA TYR A 79 -23.23 4.69 -6.55
C TYR A 79 -23.41 6.07 -7.16
N GLU A 80 -24.50 6.28 -7.90
CA GLU A 80 -24.82 7.59 -8.45
C GLU A 80 -25.41 8.49 -7.35
N ILE A 81 -24.73 9.59 -7.05
CA ILE A 81 -25.16 10.61 -6.09
C ILE A 81 -25.19 11.95 -6.82
N GLU A 82 -26.36 12.59 -6.88
CA GLU A 82 -26.52 13.88 -7.56
C GLU A 82 -25.98 13.89 -9.01
N ARG A 83 -26.24 12.82 -9.78
CA ARG A 83 -25.75 12.64 -11.16
C ARG A 83 -24.22 12.54 -11.29
N ARG A 84 -23.52 12.18 -10.21
CA ARG A 84 -22.07 11.94 -10.21
C ARG A 84 -21.77 10.56 -9.61
N PRO A 85 -20.83 9.80 -10.20
CA PRO A 85 -20.44 8.52 -9.61
C PRO A 85 -19.62 8.74 -8.34
N PHE A 86 -20.03 8.11 -7.25
CA PHE A 86 -19.27 8.00 -6.02
C PHE A 86 -18.69 6.58 -5.92
N TYR A 87 -17.40 6.45 -6.21
CA TYR A 87 -16.72 5.16 -6.25
C TYR A 87 -16.48 4.61 -4.85
N ALA A 88 -16.56 3.28 -4.72
CA ALA A 88 -16.19 2.59 -3.49
C ALA A 88 -14.66 2.68 -3.23
N THR A 89 -13.87 2.76 -4.29
CA THR A 89 -12.43 3.13 -4.22
C THR A 89 -12.26 4.64 -4.48
N LYS A 90 -11.02 5.16 -4.41
CA LYS A 90 -10.74 6.60 -4.59
C LYS A 90 -11.38 7.20 -5.85
N ASP A 91 -11.29 6.50 -6.98
CA ASP A 91 -11.75 6.98 -8.30
C ASP A 91 -12.12 5.85 -9.27
N GLY A 92 -12.28 4.62 -8.79
CA GLY A 92 -12.64 3.46 -9.61
C GLY A 92 -11.49 2.84 -10.41
N LYS A 93 -10.26 3.35 -10.30
CA LYS A 93 -9.12 2.94 -11.15
C LYS A 93 -8.09 2.06 -10.46
N GLY A 94 -8.32 1.70 -9.19
CA GLY A 94 -7.44 0.80 -8.46
C GLY A 94 -7.35 -0.56 -9.15
N LYS A 95 -6.14 -1.14 -9.18
CA LYS A 95 -5.87 -2.44 -9.79
C LYS A 95 -5.62 -3.46 -8.69
N PRO A 96 -6.39 -4.56 -8.62
CA PRO A 96 -6.12 -5.60 -7.63
C PRO A 96 -4.76 -6.24 -7.88
N VAL A 97 -4.02 -6.50 -6.80
CA VAL A 97 -2.73 -7.16 -6.82
C VAL A 97 -2.97 -8.67 -6.81
N LEU A 98 -3.16 -9.24 -8.00
CA LEU A 98 -3.56 -10.64 -8.17
C LEU A 98 -2.52 -11.63 -7.66
N ASP A 99 -1.24 -11.25 -7.65
CA ASP A 99 -0.14 -12.09 -7.16
C ASP A 99 -0.27 -12.49 -5.68
N LEU A 100 -1.12 -11.78 -4.91
CA LEU A 100 -1.40 -12.08 -3.51
C LEU A 100 -2.34 -13.29 -3.31
N PHE A 101 -3.12 -13.67 -4.32
CA PHE A 101 -4.10 -14.75 -4.24
C PHE A 101 -3.51 -16.12 -4.62
N ALA A 102 -4.04 -17.19 -4.03
CA ALA A 102 -3.58 -18.58 -4.19
C ALA A 102 -4.17 -19.29 -5.42
#